data_AF-A0A3D4UDH1-F1
#
_entry.id   AF-A0A3D4UDH1-F1
#
_cell.length_a   1.000
_cell.length_b   1.000
_cell.length_c   1.000
_cell.angle_alpha   90.00
_cell.angle_beta   90.00
_cell.angle_gamma   90.00
#
_symmetry.space_group_name_H-M   'P 1'
#
loop_
_entity.id
_entity.type
_entity.pdbx_description
1 polymer ?
#
loop_
_entity_poly.entity_id
_entity_poly.type
_entity_poly.pdbx_seq_one_letter_code
_entity_poly.pdbx_strand_id
1 'polypeptide(L)'
;MDTWGAVMETLAAAISAIVEGDLNGLAAVQAATHRQLRDAAAILPPLIISRPALVRVLEDLRCDLFPTEEIQRWASFIRRGYVPGRSQGEIHPIEIKYDANDEALIAEIIGRLDELGDQVDGQIDSHEQEAMLLALRE
;
A
#
# COMPACT_ATOMS: atom_id res chain seq x y z
N MET A 1 21.05 -9.99 -21.06
CA MET A 1 20.14 -9.85 -19.90
C MET A 1 18.74 -10.10 -20.42
N ASP A 2 18.06 -11.12 -19.93
CA ASP A 2 16.69 -11.42 -20.34
C ASP A 2 15.78 -10.27 -19.85
N THR A 3 15.05 -9.64 -20.77
CA THR A 3 14.13 -8.53 -20.48
C THR A 3 13.10 -8.91 -19.42
N TRP A 4 12.78 -10.19 -19.29
CA TRP A 4 11.88 -10.68 -18.25
C TRP A 4 12.45 -10.53 -16.84
N GLY A 5 13.74 -10.88 -16.65
CA GLY A 5 14.39 -10.81 -15.33
C GLY A 5 14.45 -9.38 -14.79
N ALA A 6 14.85 -8.43 -15.65
CA ALA A 6 14.94 -7.01 -15.25
C ALA A 6 13.57 -6.40 -14.88
N VAL A 7 12.49 -6.81 -15.56
CA VAL A 7 11.12 -6.37 -15.24
C VAL A 7 10.68 -6.91 -13.87
N MET A 8 10.99 -8.18 -13.56
CA MET A 8 10.65 -8.78 -12.27
C MET A 8 11.43 -8.14 -11.12
N GLU A 9 12.73 -7.86 -11.29
CA GLU A 9 13.54 -7.15 -10.29
C GLU A 9 12.99 -5.74 -10.01
N THR A 10 12.63 -5.01 -11.07
CA THR A 10 12.06 -3.66 -10.94
C THR A 10 10.72 -3.69 -10.21
N LEU A 11 9.85 -4.66 -10.53
CA LEU A 11 8.55 -4.78 -9.88
C LEU A 11 8.66 -5.23 -8.41
N ALA A 12 9.58 -6.15 -8.12
CA ALA A 12 9.86 -6.58 -6.75
C ALA A 12 10.38 -5.42 -5.89
N ALA A 13 11.29 -4.59 -6.43
CA ALA A 13 11.76 -3.38 -5.77
C ALA A 13 10.61 -2.38 -5.53
N ALA A 14 9.71 -2.20 -6.50
CA ALA A 14 8.54 -1.34 -6.34
C ALA A 14 7.57 -1.84 -5.24
N ILE A 15 7.32 -3.15 -5.17
CA ILE A 15 6.49 -3.77 -4.11
C ILE A 15 7.12 -3.53 -2.73
N SER A 16 8.43 -3.78 -2.58
CA SER A 16 9.14 -3.55 -1.31
C SER A 16 9.03 -2.10 -0.87
N ALA A 17 9.29 -1.16 -1.78
CA ALA A 17 9.22 0.27 -1.51
C ALA A 17 7.81 0.70 -1.05
N ILE A 18 6.77 0.21 -1.72
CA ILE A 18 5.36 0.48 -1.35
C ILE A 18 5.01 -0.03 0.04
N VAL A 19 5.48 -1.23 0.40
CA VAL A 19 5.28 -1.81 1.73
C VAL A 19 6.03 -1.02 2.80
N GLU A 20 7.14 -0.39 2.45
CA GLU A 20 7.89 0.55 3.29
C GLU A 20 7.29 1.98 3.31
N GLY A 21 6.14 2.19 2.68
CA GLY A 21 5.43 3.47 2.64
C GLY A 21 5.93 4.44 1.56
N ASP A 22 6.71 3.97 0.58
CA ASP A 22 7.12 4.76 -0.59
C ASP A 22 6.16 4.57 -1.77
N LEU A 23 5.35 5.58 -2.06
CA LEU A 23 4.33 5.50 -3.10
C LEU A 23 4.85 5.71 -4.53
N ASN A 24 6.13 6.05 -4.73
CA ASN A 24 6.67 6.29 -6.08
C ASN A 24 6.58 5.06 -6.99
N GLY A 25 6.57 3.85 -6.42
CA GLY A 25 6.41 2.59 -7.15
C GLY A 25 4.97 2.24 -7.53
N LEU A 26 3.97 2.98 -7.03
CA LEU A 26 2.57 2.56 -7.10
C LEU A 26 2.07 2.44 -8.55
N ALA A 27 2.49 3.34 -9.43
CA ALA A 27 2.14 3.28 -10.85
C ALA A 27 2.63 2.00 -11.54
N ALA A 28 3.83 1.50 -11.18
CA ALA A 28 4.37 0.27 -11.72
C ALA A 28 3.56 -0.95 -11.24
N VAL A 29 3.19 -0.99 -9.96
CA VAL A 29 2.32 -2.03 -9.40
C VAL A 29 0.94 -2.02 -10.05
N GLN A 30 0.37 -0.84 -10.32
CA GLN A 30 -0.91 -0.69 -11.01
C GLN A 30 -0.88 -1.10 -12.49
N ALA A 31 0.27 -1.02 -13.14
CA ALA A 31 0.44 -1.40 -14.54
C ALA A 31 0.69 -2.91 -14.69
N ALA A 32 1.15 -3.59 -13.64
CA ALA A 32 1.43 -5.01 -13.64
C ALA A 32 0.14 -5.85 -13.58
N THR A 33 0.18 -7.02 -14.22
CA THR A 33 -0.86 -8.05 -14.06
C THR A 33 -0.76 -8.71 -12.68
N HIS A 34 -1.87 -9.29 -12.18
CA HIS A 34 -1.87 -10.05 -10.91
C HIS A 34 -0.81 -11.16 -10.89
N ARG A 35 -0.61 -11.84 -12.02
CA ARG A 35 0.44 -12.86 -12.15
C ARG A 35 1.83 -12.27 -11.97
N GLN A 36 2.13 -11.14 -12.60
CA GLN A 36 3.43 -10.46 -12.43
C GLN A 36 3.64 -9.99 -11.00
N LEU A 37 2.61 -9.43 -10.35
CA LEU A 37 2.68 -9.04 -8.95
C LEU A 37 2.99 -10.23 -8.05
N ARG A 38 2.27 -11.34 -8.23
CA ARG A 38 2.51 -12.57 -7.47
C ARG A 38 3.91 -13.14 -7.72
N ASP A 39 4.32 -13.23 -8.98
CA ASP A 39 5.62 -13.81 -9.34
C ASP A 39 6.77 -12.92 -8.83
N ALA A 40 6.61 -11.59 -8.82
CA ALA A 40 7.58 -10.64 -8.23
C ALA A 40 7.56 -10.66 -6.69
N ALA A 41 6.39 -10.80 -6.06
CA ALA A 41 6.31 -10.92 -4.61
C ALA A 41 6.89 -12.24 -4.08
N ALA A 42 6.83 -13.32 -4.88
CA ALA A 42 7.34 -14.64 -4.50
C ALA A 42 8.88 -14.70 -4.31
N ILE A 43 9.62 -13.73 -4.86
CA ILE A 43 11.08 -13.63 -4.68
C ILE A 43 11.48 -12.68 -3.54
N LEU A 44 10.52 -11.99 -2.94
CA LEU A 44 10.75 -11.08 -1.82
C LEU A 44 10.70 -11.82 -0.48
N PRO A 45 11.34 -11.29 0.57
CA PRO A 45 11.03 -11.69 1.94
C PRO A 45 9.55 -11.41 2.28
N PRO A 46 9.03 -11.99 3.38
CA PRO A 46 7.68 -11.70 3.83
C PRO A 46 7.41 -10.19 3.92
N LEU A 47 6.34 -9.75 3.27
CA LEU A 47 5.94 -8.34 3.24
C LEU A 47 5.16 -8.02 4.51
N ILE A 48 5.65 -7.05 5.28
CA ILE A 48 5.07 -6.65 6.56
C ILE A 48 4.96 -5.14 6.61
N ILE A 49 3.74 -4.64 6.80
CA ILE A 49 3.51 -3.21 7.06
C ILE A 49 3.83 -2.93 8.51
N SER A 50 4.68 -1.94 8.71
CA SER A 50 5.15 -1.48 10.01
C SER A 50 4.61 -0.09 10.32
N ARG A 51 4.68 0.32 11.59
CA ARG A 51 4.33 1.69 12.00
C ARG A 51 5.11 2.76 11.22
N PRO A 52 6.44 2.68 11.01
CA PRO A 52 7.17 3.67 10.23
C PRO A 52 6.65 3.85 8.80
N ALA A 53 6.24 2.75 8.15
CA ALA A 53 5.65 2.82 6.82
C ALA A 53 4.33 3.62 6.82
N LEU A 54 3.45 3.36 7.78
CA LEU A 54 2.20 4.11 7.93
C LEU A 54 2.43 5.58 8.27
N VAL A 55 3.37 5.88 9.17
CA VAL A 55 3.72 7.27 9.51
C VAL A 55 4.14 8.03 8.26
N ARG A 56 4.98 7.42 7.41
CA ARG A 56 5.41 8.02 6.15
C ARG A 56 4.23 8.33 5.22
N VAL A 57 3.31 7.38 5.02
CA VAL A 57 2.13 7.58 4.17
C VAL A 57 1.18 8.65 4.73
N LEU A 58 1.00 8.71 6.05
CA LEU A 58 0.19 9.75 6.68
C LEU A 58 0.85 11.13 6.60
N GLU A 59 2.18 11.21 6.69
CA GLU A 59 2.92 12.45 6.47
C GLU A 59 2.82 12.92 5.02
N ASP A 60 2.89 11.99 4.06
CA ASP A 60 2.70 12.23 2.64
C ASP A 60 1.28 12.76 2.34
N LEU A 61 0.25 12.18 2.96
CA LEU A 61 -1.13 12.67 2.89
C LEU A 61 -1.25 14.08 3.50
N ARG A 62 -0.71 14.29 4.71
CA ARG A 62 -0.80 15.57 5.43
C ARG A 62 -0.09 16.71 4.70
N CYS A 63 0.97 16.41 3.97
CA CYS A 63 1.74 17.38 3.20
C CYS A 63 1.23 17.54 1.75
N ASP A 64 0.11 16.91 1.40
CA ASP A 64 -0.46 16.89 0.03
C ASP A 64 0.56 16.44 -1.03
N LEU A 65 1.49 15.54 -0.68
CA LEU A 65 2.54 15.07 -1.61
C LEU A 65 1.99 14.08 -2.64
N PHE A 66 0.94 13.35 -2.27
CA PHE A 66 0.22 12.44 -3.16
C PHE A 66 -1.27 12.73 -3.12
N PRO A 67 -1.99 12.57 -4.25
CA PRO A 67 -3.44 12.70 -4.27
C PRO A 67 -4.09 11.68 -3.33
N THR A 68 -5.21 12.06 -2.70
CA THR A 68 -6.02 11.19 -1.85
C THR A 68 -6.36 9.86 -2.51
N GLU A 69 -6.64 9.86 -3.82
CA GLU A 69 -6.90 8.63 -4.58
C GLU A 69 -5.71 7.67 -4.65
N GLU A 70 -4.48 8.17 -4.64
CA GLU A 70 -3.28 7.33 -4.62
C GLU A 70 -3.05 6.70 -3.25
N ILE A 71 -3.29 7.46 -2.18
CA ILE A 71 -3.29 6.94 -0.79
C ILE A 71 -4.35 5.85 -0.62
N GLN A 72 -5.56 6.08 -1.13
CA GLN A 72 -6.65 5.10 -1.15
C GLN A 72 -6.24 3.82 -1.89
N ARG A 73 -5.66 3.96 -3.09
CA ARG A 73 -5.22 2.81 -3.89
C ARG A 73 -4.10 2.03 -3.21
N TRP A 74 -3.18 2.73 -2.54
CA TRP A 74 -2.15 2.12 -1.70
C TRP A 74 -2.80 1.30 -0.59
N ALA A 75 -3.73 1.88 0.17
CA ALA A 75 -4.42 1.18 1.27
C ALA A 75 -5.21 -0.04 0.77
N SER A 76 -5.93 0.10 -0.35
CA SER A 76 -6.59 -0.99 -1.07
C SER A 76 -5.62 -2.13 -1.43
N PHE A 77 -4.44 -1.78 -1.98
CA PHE A 77 -3.43 -2.75 -2.36
C PHE A 77 -2.86 -3.49 -1.15
N ILE A 78 -2.53 -2.76 -0.09
CA ILE A 78 -2.03 -3.35 1.16
C ILE A 78 -3.06 -4.30 1.78
N ARG A 79 -4.32 -3.87 1.87
CA ARG A 79 -5.41 -4.66 2.49
C ARG A 79 -5.75 -5.92 1.69
N ARG A 80 -5.68 -5.86 0.36
CA ARG A 80 -6.20 -6.90 -0.53
C ARG A 80 -5.12 -7.72 -1.21
N GLY A 81 -3.87 -7.27 -1.22
CA GLY A 81 -2.78 -7.87 -1.98
C GLY A 81 -2.87 -7.65 -3.50
N TYR A 82 -3.74 -6.75 -3.96
CA TYR A 82 -3.90 -6.42 -5.38
C TYR A 82 -4.60 -5.07 -5.57
N VAL A 83 -4.45 -4.45 -6.75
CA VAL A 83 -5.13 -3.19 -7.08
C VAL A 83 -6.51 -3.47 -7.71
N PRO A 84 -7.62 -2.95 -7.16
CA PRO A 84 -8.96 -3.11 -7.72
C PRO A 84 -9.16 -2.41 -9.07
N GLY A 85 -10.11 -2.90 -9.87
CA GLY A 85 -10.61 -2.18 -11.05
C GLY A 85 -9.77 -2.27 -12.33
N ARG A 86 -8.61 -2.96 -12.32
CA ARG A 86 -7.71 -3.03 -13.49
C ARG A 86 -7.57 -4.39 -14.18
N SER A 87 -8.21 -5.45 -13.72
CA SER A 87 -7.90 -6.80 -14.18
C SER A 87 -8.98 -7.44 -15.04
N GLN A 88 -8.58 -7.85 -16.25
CA GLN A 88 -9.18 -8.98 -16.96
C GLN A 88 -8.35 -10.22 -16.62
N GLY A 89 -8.97 -11.22 -15.97
CA GLY A 89 -8.30 -12.48 -15.62
C GLY A 89 -8.49 -12.88 -14.16
N GLU A 90 -7.81 -13.96 -13.77
CA GLU A 90 -7.85 -14.51 -12.41
C GLU A 90 -7.12 -13.59 -11.43
N ILE A 91 -7.72 -13.35 -10.27
CA ILE A 91 -7.14 -12.54 -9.20
C ILE A 91 -6.16 -13.42 -8.42
N HIS A 92 -4.93 -12.93 -8.25
CA HIS A 92 -3.90 -13.58 -7.45
C HIS A 92 -3.37 -12.58 -6.41
N PRO A 93 -4.01 -12.50 -5.23
CA PRO A 93 -3.56 -11.64 -4.15
C PRO A 93 -2.15 -12.03 -3.70
N ILE A 94 -1.32 -11.03 -3.40
CA ILE A 94 -0.09 -11.24 -2.65
C ILE A 94 -0.35 -11.12 -1.16
N GLU A 95 0.35 -11.91 -0.34
CA GLU A 95 0.21 -11.84 1.11
C GLU A 95 1.04 -10.66 1.65
N ILE A 96 0.36 -9.71 2.29
CA ILE A 96 0.99 -8.60 3.02
C ILE A 96 0.45 -8.67 4.44
N LYS A 97 1.35 -8.85 5.41
CA LYS A 97 1.01 -8.93 6.83
C LYS A 97 1.15 -7.58 7.49
N TYR A 98 0.59 -7.44 8.68
CA TYR A 98 0.84 -6.30 9.55
C TYR A 98 1.80 -6.72 10.65
N ASP A 99 2.57 -5.78 11.18
CA ASP A 99 3.41 -6.04 12.35
C ASP A 99 2.55 -6.59 13.49
N ALA A 100 2.94 -7.75 14.02
CA ALA A 100 2.14 -8.47 15.01
C ALA A 100 1.96 -7.70 16.33
N ASN A 101 2.87 -6.79 16.67
CA ASN A 101 2.74 -5.99 17.89
C ASN A 101 1.65 -4.93 17.77
N ASP A 102 1.31 -4.53 16.54
CA ASP A 102 0.46 -3.39 16.23
C ASP A 102 -0.65 -3.71 15.23
N GLU A 103 -0.89 -5.00 15.00
CA GLU A 103 -1.75 -5.49 13.92
C GLU A 103 -3.12 -4.82 13.93
N ALA A 104 -3.74 -4.66 15.10
CA ALA A 104 -5.04 -4.03 15.26
C ALA A 104 -5.03 -2.54 14.85
N LEU A 105 -4.05 -1.78 15.34
CA LEU A 105 -3.92 -0.35 15.04
C LEU A 105 -3.61 -0.14 13.54
N ILE A 106 -2.68 -0.92 13.00
CA ILE A 106 -2.31 -0.89 11.59
C ILE A 106 -3.51 -1.22 10.70
N ALA A 107 -4.26 -2.27 11.04
CA ALA A 107 -5.46 -2.67 10.31
C ALA A 107 -6.55 -1.59 10.33
N GLU A 108 -6.75 -0.93 11.48
CA GLU A 108 -7.70 0.17 11.63
C GLU A 108 -7.35 1.35 10.72
N ILE A 109 -6.10 1.83 10.80
CA ILE A 109 -5.64 2.98 9.99
C ILE A 109 -5.69 2.64 8.49
N ILE A 110 -5.23 1.46 8.08
CA ILE A 110 -5.32 1.02 6.68
C ILE A 110 -6.78 0.95 6.23
N GLY A 111 -7.67 0.42 7.07
CA GLY A 111 -9.11 0.39 6.78
C GLY A 111 -9.66 1.78 6.52
N ARG A 112 -9.30 2.73 7.38
CA ARG A 112 -9.72 4.11 7.24
C ARG A 112 -9.17 4.81 6.00
N LEU A 113 -7.92 4.53 5.63
CA LEU A 113 -7.32 5.03 4.39
C LEU A 113 -7.95 4.38 3.14
N ASP A 114 -8.42 3.13 3.21
CA ASP A 114 -9.09 2.43 2.10
C ASP A 114 -10.47 3.04 1.77
N GLU A 115 -11.07 3.74 2.74
CA GLU A 115 -12.37 4.44 2.61
C GLU A 115 -12.25 5.85 2.00
N LEU A 116 -11.03 6.39 1.86
CA LEU A 116 -10.82 7.70 1.26
C LEU A 116 -11.50 7.81 -0.12
N GLY A 117 -12.17 8.93 -0.39
CA GLY A 117 -12.94 9.13 -1.62
C GLY A 117 -14.32 8.46 -1.66
N ASP A 118 -14.74 7.72 -0.62
CA ASP A 118 -16.14 7.33 -0.44
C ASP A 118 -17.03 8.58 -0.20
N GLN A 119 -18.28 8.53 -0.68
CA GLN A 119 -19.23 9.65 -0.64
C GLN A 119 -19.77 9.94 0.76
N VAL A 120 -19.66 9.00 1.70
CA VAL A 120 -20.21 9.13 3.05
C VAL A 120 -19.12 9.52 4.04
N ASP A 121 -18.06 8.72 4.14
CA ASP A 121 -16.98 8.90 5.13
C ASP A 121 -15.59 9.11 4.48
N GLY A 122 -15.52 9.38 3.17
CA GLY A 122 -14.25 9.37 2.43
C GLY A 122 -13.33 10.57 2.60
N GLN A 123 -13.47 11.34 3.69
CA GLN A 123 -12.58 12.44 4.02
C GLN A 123 -11.94 12.20 5.38
N ILE A 124 -10.62 12.33 5.45
CA ILE A 124 -9.86 12.33 6.70
C ILE A 124 -9.39 13.77 6.93
N ASP A 125 -9.90 14.41 7.99
CA ASP A 125 -9.53 15.78 8.33
C ASP A 125 -8.17 15.86 9.05
N SER A 126 -7.67 17.08 9.26
CA SER A 126 -6.36 17.28 9.90
C SER A 126 -6.30 16.78 11.35
N HIS A 127 -7.42 16.79 12.07
CA HIS A 127 -7.46 16.32 13.46
C HIS A 127 -7.37 14.79 13.49
N GLU A 128 -8.10 14.12 12.60
CA GLU A 128 -8.05 12.68 12.41
C GLU A 128 -6.64 12.22 11.98
N GLN A 129 -6.01 12.91 11.03
CA GLN A 129 -4.62 12.64 10.61
C GLN A 129 -3.63 12.76 11.79
N GLU A 130 -3.73 13.82 12.59
CA GLU A 130 -2.85 14.03 13.75
C GLU A 130 -3.07 12.95 14.82
N ALA A 131 -4.32 12.55 15.06
CA ALA A 131 -4.63 11.47 16.01
C ALA A 131 -4.01 10.13 15.58
N MET A 132 -4.09 9.78 14.29
CA MET A 132 -3.44 8.58 13.75
C MET A 132 -1.91 8.64 13.87
N LEU A 133 -1.31 9.78 13.53
CA LEU A 133 0.14 9.98 13.65
C LEU A 133 0.63 9.88 15.10
N LEU A 134 -0.14 10.43 16.05
CA LEU A 134 0.17 10.32 17.47
C LEU A 134 0.14 8.86 17.93
N ALA A 135 -0.93 8.13 17.61
CA ALA A 135 -1.10 6.72 17.99
C ALA A 135 0.03 5.82 17.47
N LEU A 136 0.59 6.13 16.28
CA LEU A 136 1.70 5.36 15.70
C LEU A 136 3.06 5.67 16.34
N ARG A 137 3.22 6.81 17.01
CA ARG A 137 4.50 7.28 17.57
C ARG A 137 4.68 6.96 19.06
N GLU A 138 3.63 6.50 19.73
CA GLU A 138 3.66 6.04 21.13
C GLU A 138 4.32 4.66 21.28
#